data_AF-A0AAE4AXC7-F1
#
_entry.id   AF-A0AAE4AXC7-F1
#
_cell.length_a   1.000
_cell.length_b   1.000
_cell.length_c   1.000
_cell.angle_alpha   90.00
_cell.angle_beta   90.00
_cell.angle_gamma   90.00
#
_symmetry.space_group_name_H-M   'P 1'
#
loop_
_entity.id
_entity.type
_entity.pdbx_description
1 polymer ?
#
loop_
_entity_poly.entity_id
_entity_poly.type
_entity_poly.pdbx_seq_one_letter_code
_entity_poly.pdbx_strand_id
1 'polypeptide(L)'
;MECSVAQRAGGSVLTGGRAWVVSSAGVDEEGAGQVITSDRSGTAHDAAVRRLVDVVRDHVRLIDTGGPRPPGWRYPSVFHFLLAHGRVFTPAPRPPGLDKMPDGACRVNAAHAARTYGEHDLVYAGGMAAYHRPGVAVHLPHAWCVTRDGTAVDPTWDADGGTIAYFGVPLADRTLWPAYGEGLLEDFMRCAPLLRDGFSEAAYAPRGHGIT
;
A
#
# COMPACT_ATOMS: atom_id res chain seq x y z
N MET A 1 -18.47 44.14 -36.29
CA MET A 1 -17.19 44.82 -36.00
C MET A 1 -16.11 43.78 -36.10
N GLU A 2 -15.56 43.66 -37.30
CA GLU A 2 -14.26 43.05 -37.53
C GLU A 2 -13.19 43.90 -36.84
N CYS A 3 -12.16 43.25 -36.29
CA CYS A 3 -10.81 43.79 -36.38
C CYS A 3 -9.83 42.62 -36.43
N SER A 4 -8.95 42.69 -37.42
CA SER A 4 -8.07 41.65 -37.94
C SER A 4 -6.64 42.21 -38.01
N VAL A 5 -5.66 41.29 -38.16
CA VAL A 5 -4.27 41.48 -38.67
C VAL A 5 -3.28 42.08 -37.65
N ALA A 6 -2.00 41.67 -37.48
CA ALA A 6 -1.02 40.89 -38.25
C ALA A 6 -0.07 40.14 -37.27
N GLN A 7 0.49 38.93 -37.48
CA GLN A 7 1.45 38.42 -38.49
C GLN A 7 2.82 39.11 -38.60
N ARG A 8 3.89 38.34 -38.30
CA ARG A 8 5.16 38.09 -39.05
C ARG A 8 6.02 37.12 -38.20
N ALA A 9 6.31 35.88 -38.60
CA ALA A 9 7.17 35.36 -39.68
C ALA A 9 8.68 35.58 -39.46
N GLY A 10 9.45 34.48 -39.40
CA GLY A 10 10.92 34.45 -39.47
C GLY A 10 11.50 33.10 -39.04
N GLY A 11 11.78 32.21 -40.00
CA GLY A 11 12.44 30.93 -39.76
C GLY A 11 13.96 31.00 -39.74
N SER A 12 14.62 29.91 -39.33
CA SER A 12 15.87 29.43 -39.93
C SER A 12 16.19 28.02 -39.43
N VAL A 13 16.55 27.15 -40.37
CA VAL A 13 17.14 25.83 -40.18
C VAL A 13 18.65 26.01 -40.02
N LEU A 14 19.25 25.40 -38.99
CA LEU A 14 20.68 25.13 -38.98
C LEU A 14 20.96 23.72 -38.47
N THR A 15 21.58 22.96 -39.37
CA THR A 15 22.23 21.67 -39.22
C THR A 15 23.40 21.73 -38.26
N GLY A 16 23.54 20.71 -37.42
CA GLY A 16 24.68 20.59 -36.49
C GLY A 16 24.84 19.15 -36.00
N GLY A 17 25.39 18.30 -36.87
CA GLY A 17 25.79 16.95 -36.50
C GLY A 17 26.92 16.96 -35.48
N ARG A 18 26.86 16.04 -34.52
CA ARG A 18 28.04 15.56 -33.80
C ARG A 18 28.11 14.05 -33.95
N ALA A 19 29.07 13.65 -34.77
CA ALA A 19 29.55 12.29 -34.90
C ALA A 19 30.16 11.85 -33.56
N TRP A 20 29.78 10.65 -33.10
CA TRP A 20 30.49 9.96 -32.05
C TRP A 20 31.69 9.25 -32.67
N VAL A 21 32.89 9.67 -32.25
CA VAL A 21 34.15 9.00 -32.58
C VAL A 21 34.21 7.70 -31.78
N VAL A 22 34.29 6.57 -32.50
CA VAL A 22 34.69 5.28 -31.94
C VAL A 22 36.21 5.32 -31.80
N SER A 23 36.71 5.19 -30.58
CA SER A 23 38.12 4.89 -30.31
C SER A 23 38.21 3.55 -29.61
N SER A 24 38.99 2.65 -30.20
CA SER A 24 39.27 1.29 -29.75
C SER A 24 40.69 1.20 -29.19
N ALA A 25 40.82 0.82 -27.93
CA ALA A 25 41.94 0.14 -27.25
C ALA A 25 41.59 0.21 -25.75
N GLY A 26 41.52 -0.83 -24.94
CA GLY A 26 42.24 -2.10 -24.88
C GLY A 26 42.59 -2.29 -23.41
N VAL A 27 41.90 -3.24 -22.75
CA VAL A 27 42.20 -3.96 -21.48
C VAL A 27 42.92 -3.24 -20.34
N ASP A 28 42.27 -3.19 -19.16
CA ASP A 28 42.68 -4.00 -18.01
C ASP A 28 41.48 -4.22 -17.06
N GLU A 29 41.36 -5.46 -16.58
CA GLU A 29 40.37 -5.92 -15.62
C GLU A 29 40.65 -5.34 -14.24
N GLU A 30 39.64 -4.78 -13.56
CA GLU A 30 39.38 -4.98 -12.13
C GLU A 30 38.08 -4.28 -11.71
N GLY A 31 37.21 -5.02 -11.01
CA GLY A 31 36.10 -4.43 -10.23
C GLY A 31 34.74 -4.38 -10.91
N ALA A 32 34.25 -5.51 -11.44
CA ALA A 32 32.83 -5.66 -11.74
C ALA A 32 32.00 -5.40 -10.48
N GLY A 33 31.25 -4.30 -10.50
CA GLY A 33 30.34 -3.88 -9.44
C GLY A 33 29.35 -4.98 -9.11
N GLN A 34 29.40 -5.45 -7.87
CA GLN A 34 28.40 -6.35 -7.34
C GLN A 34 27.09 -5.55 -7.15
N VAL A 35 26.16 -5.72 -8.09
CA VAL A 35 24.77 -5.29 -7.93
C VAL A 35 24.14 -6.16 -6.84
N ILE A 36 24.32 -5.77 -5.58
CA ILE A 36 23.59 -6.29 -4.41
C ILE A 36 22.44 -5.32 -4.10
N THR A 37 21.34 -5.38 -4.86
CA THR A 37 20.20 -4.49 -4.61
C THR A 37 18.88 -5.22 -4.37
N SER A 38 18.67 -6.44 -4.90
CA SER A 38 17.39 -7.16 -4.75
C SER A 38 17.25 -7.91 -3.40
N ASP A 39 18.35 -8.41 -2.83
CA ASP A 39 18.32 -9.23 -1.60
C ASP A 39 18.13 -8.37 -0.33
N ARG A 40 18.71 -7.16 -0.31
CA ARG A 40 18.58 -6.23 0.82
C ARG A 40 17.19 -5.60 0.94
N SER A 41 16.48 -5.40 -0.16
CA SER A 41 15.11 -4.87 -0.13
C SER A 41 14.10 -5.91 0.37
N GLY A 42 14.27 -7.19 -0.01
CA GLY A 42 13.44 -8.29 0.51
C GLY A 42 13.62 -8.45 2.02
N THR A 43 14.86 -8.50 2.49
CA THR A 43 15.16 -8.63 3.92
C THR A 43 14.69 -7.42 4.76
N ALA A 44 14.77 -6.19 4.23
CA ALA A 44 14.26 -5.00 4.90
C ALA A 44 12.72 -4.99 5.00
N HIS A 45 12.03 -5.38 3.93
CA HIS A 45 10.58 -5.52 3.93
C HIS A 45 10.13 -6.60 4.92
N ASP A 46 10.75 -7.78 4.91
CA ASP A 46 10.42 -8.87 5.84
C ASP A 46 10.65 -8.47 7.30
N ALA A 47 11.70 -7.68 7.57
CA ALA A 47 11.94 -7.13 8.90
C ALA A 47 10.85 -6.11 9.30
N ALA A 48 10.40 -5.26 8.37
CA ALA A 48 9.31 -4.31 8.62
C ALA A 48 7.98 -5.03 8.85
N VAL A 49 7.66 -6.06 8.05
CA VAL A 49 6.48 -6.91 8.23
C VAL A 49 6.49 -7.58 9.60
N ARG A 50 7.60 -8.22 10.00
CA ARG A 50 7.70 -8.86 11.32
C ARG A 50 7.46 -7.88 12.46
N ARG A 51 8.10 -6.70 12.42
CA ARG A 51 7.88 -5.65 13.43
C ARG A 51 6.42 -5.20 13.47
N LEU A 52 5.79 -5.03 12.31
CA LEU A 52 4.39 -4.63 12.22
C LEU A 52 3.45 -5.68 12.85
N VAL A 53 3.69 -6.96 12.59
CA VAL A 53 2.94 -8.07 13.22
C VAL A 53 3.19 -8.12 14.72
N ASP A 54 4.43 -7.91 15.17
CA ASP A 54 4.77 -7.87 16.60
C ASP A 54 4.09 -6.71 17.32
N VAL A 55 3.99 -5.54 16.70
CA VAL A 55 3.18 -4.42 17.23
C VAL A 55 1.72 -4.81 17.42
N VAL A 56 1.12 -5.55 16.49
CA VAL A 56 -0.27 -6.04 16.65
C VAL A 56 -0.36 -7.07 17.79
N ARG A 57 0.61 -7.98 17.91
CA ARG A 57 0.68 -8.94 19.03
C ARG A 57 0.80 -8.23 20.38
N ASP A 58 1.58 -7.16 20.47
CA ASP A 58 1.72 -6.37 21.70
C ASP A 58 0.43 -5.65 22.07
N HIS A 59 -0.33 -5.15 21.09
CA HIS A 59 -1.68 -4.61 21.35
C HIS A 59 -2.63 -5.68 21.89
N VAL A 60 -2.60 -6.90 21.33
CA VAL A 60 -3.38 -8.04 21.84
C VAL A 60 -3.01 -8.35 23.28
N ARG A 61 -1.71 -8.48 23.59
CA ARG A 61 -1.23 -8.73 24.95
C ARG A 61 -1.70 -7.66 25.93
N LEU A 62 -1.63 -6.38 25.56
CA LEU A 62 -2.09 -5.28 26.39
C LEU A 62 -3.60 -5.38 26.66
N ILE A 63 -4.40 -5.61 25.61
CA ILE A 63 -5.87 -5.74 25.73
C ILE A 63 -6.25 -6.90 26.64
N ASP A 64 -5.49 -8.00 26.59
CA ASP A 64 -5.75 -9.18 27.42
C ASP A 64 -5.51 -8.95 28.92
N THR A 65 -4.81 -7.87 29.28
CA THR A 65 -4.68 -7.43 30.69
C THR A 65 -5.86 -6.58 31.18
N GLY A 66 -6.73 -6.10 30.29
CA GLY A 66 -7.73 -5.06 30.54
C GLY A 66 -9.03 -5.50 31.23
N GLY A 67 -9.18 -6.78 31.60
CA GLY A 67 -10.36 -7.31 32.30
C GLY A 67 -11.34 -8.09 31.43
N PRO A 68 -12.54 -8.40 31.94
CA PRO A 68 -13.48 -9.32 31.29
C PRO A 68 -14.03 -8.75 29.98
N ARG A 69 -14.07 -9.60 28.96
CA ARG A 69 -14.58 -9.29 27.62
C ARG A 69 -16.11 -9.39 27.58
N PRO A 70 -16.80 -8.66 26.69
CA PRO A 70 -18.23 -8.86 26.48
C PRO A 70 -18.53 -10.33 26.13
N PRO A 71 -19.41 -11.01 26.88
CA PRO A 71 -19.72 -12.42 26.63
C PRO A 71 -20.23 -12.64 25.20
N GLY A 72 -19.76 -13.72 24.56
CA GLY A 72 -20.21 -14.13 23.23
C GLY A 72 -19.56 -13.39 22.06
N TRP A 73 -18.64 -12.44 22.29
CA TRP A 73 -17.91 -11.81 21.19
C TRP A 73 -16.84 -12.75 20.62
N ARG A 74 -16.83 -12.91 19.29
CA ARG A 74 -15.88 -13.77 18.59
C ARG A 74 -14.44 -13.25 18.64
N TYR A 75 -14.26 -11.94 18.47
CA TYR A 75 -12.97 -11.28 18.56
C TYR A 75 -12.99 -10.24 19.69
N PRO A 76 -12.07 -10.32 20.67
CA PRO A 76 -12.00 -9.36 21.76
C PRO A 76 -11.66 -7.93 21.34
N SER A 77 -10.97 -7.78 20.21
CA SER A 77 -10.61 -6.48 19.65
C SER A 77 -10.29 -6.59 18.16
N VAL A 78 -10.15 -5.45 17.50
CA VAL A 78 -9.71 -5.39 16.10
C VAL A 78 -8.33 -6.03 15.88
N PHE A 79 -7.44 -5.96 16.86
CA PHE A 79 -6.11 -6.58 16.78
C PHE A 79 -6.19 -8.11 16.86
N HIS A 80 -7.12 -8.65 17.65
CA HIS A 80 -7.40 -10.10 17.64
C HIS A 80 -7.95 -10.55 16.29
N PHE A 81 -8.86 -9.75 15.72
CA PHE A 81 -9.38 -9.99 14.38
C PHE A 81 -8.26 -9.96 13.32
N LEU A 82 -7.35 -8.98 13.39
CA LEU A 82 -6.19 -8.90 12.51
C LEU A 82 -5.24 -10.09 12.67
N LEU A 83 -4.98 -10.58 13.89
CA LEU A 83 -4.15 -11.79 14.06
C LEU A 83 -4.83 -13.05 13.51
N ALA A 84 -6.16 -13.10 13.52
CA ALA A 84 -6.90 -14.26 13.04
C ALA A 84 -7.02 -14.30 11.50
N HIS A 85 -7.16 -13.14 10.85
CA HIS A 85 -7.51 -13.05 9.42
C HIS A 85 -6.52 -12.25 8.57
N GLY A 86 -5.62 -11.53 9.23
CA GLY A 86 -4.69 -10.63 8.59
C GLY A 86 -3.71 -11.37 7.70
N ARG A 87 -3.36 -10.68 6.62
CA ARG A 87 -2.37 -11.11 5.64
C ARG A 87 -1.34 -10.00 5.47
N VAL A 88 -0.15 -10.40 5.06
CA VAL A 88 0.96 -9.49 4.78
C VAL A 88 1.06 -9.24 3.29
N PHE A 89 1.44 -8.01 2.92
CA PHE A 89 1.51 -7.59 1.53
C PHE A 89 2.80 -6.84 1.22
N THR A 90 3.40 -7.20 0.09
CA THR A 90 4.50 -6.45 -0.51
C THR A 90 3.95 -5.26 -1.29
N PRO A 91 4.47 -4.03 -1.08
CA PRO A 91 4.11 -2.87 -1.88
C PRO A 91 4.40 -3.09 -3.36
N ALA A 92 3.51 -2.60 -4.22
CA ALA A 92 3.65 -2.55 -5.66
C ALA A 92 3.40 -1.12 -6.18
N PRO A 93 4.00 -0.75 -7.32
CA PRO A 93 3.70 0.53 -7.96
C PRO A 93 2.21 0.67 -8.29
N ARG A 94 1.73 1.91 -8.32
CA ARG A 94 0.39 2.20 -8.83
C ARG A 94 0.32 1.84 -10.32
N PRO A 95 -0.78 1.22 -10.79
CA PRO A 95 -0.97 0.95 -12.20
C PRO A 95 -1.07 2.26 -13.01
N PRO A 96 -0.85 2.21 -14.34
CA PRO A 96 -0.98 3.38 -15.21
C PRO A 96 -2.35 4.05 -15.04
N GLY A 97 -2.35 5.37 -14.93
CA GLY A 97 -3.59 6.16 -14.76
C GLY A 97 -4.07 6.28 -13.31
N LEU A 98 -3.56 5.47 -12.37
CA LEU A 98 -3.82 5.68 -10.94
C LEU A 98 -2.77 6.63 -10.35
N ASP A 99 -3.12 7.91 -10.30
CA ASP A 99 -2.29 8.92 -9.64
C ASP A 99 -2.38 8.85 -8.11
N LYS A 100 -1.37 9.42 -7.43
CA LYS A 100 -1.39 9.62 -5.98
C LYS A 100 -2.57 10.51 -5.60
N MET A 101 -3.28 10.10 -4.57
CA MET A 101 -4.43 10.78 -3.98
C MET A 101 -4.04 11.48 -2.66
N PRO A 102 -4.91 12.36 -2.10
CA PRO A 102 -4.56 13.17 -0.93
C PRO A 102 -4.09 12.38 0.29
N ASP A 103 -3.06 12.89 0.97
CA ASP A 103 -2.57 12.33 2.24
C ASP A 103 -3.63 12.39 3.35
N GLY A 104 -3.60 11.40 4.25
CA GLY A 104 -4.58 11.28 5.35
C GLY A 104 -5.95 10.73 4.94
N ALA A 105 -6.23 10.57 3.64
CA ALA A 105 -7.49 10.05 3.12
C ALA A 105 -7.43 8.57 2.66
N CYS A 106 -6.47 7.79 3.17
CA CYS A 106 -6.14 6.42 2.70
C CYS A 106 -7.35 5.50 2.53
N ARG A 107 -8.31 5.58 3.43
CA ARG A 107 -9.52 4.76 3.43
C ARG A 107 -10.43 5.07 2.25
N VAL A 108 -10.76 6.34 2.07
CA VAL A 108 -11.60 6.79 0.96
C VAL A 108 -10.85 6.64 -0.36
N ASN A 109 -9.54 6.92 -0.38
CA ASN A 109 -8.70 6.74 -1.58
C ASN A 109 -8.65 5.28 -2.03
N ALA A 110 -8.38 4.34 -1.11
CA ALA A 110 -8.36 2.91 -1.43
C ALA A 110 -9.73 2.39 -1.87
N ALA A 111 -10.81 2.80 -1.20
CA ALA A 111 -12.16 2.40 -1.59
C ALA A 111 -12.55 3.00 -2.95
N HIS A 112 -12.18 4.24 -3.23
CA HIS A 112 -12.39 4.89 -4.52
C HIS A 112 -11.58 4.19 -5.61
N ALA A 113 -10.28 3.96 -5.38
CA ALA A 113 -9.41 3.29 -6.33
C ALA A 113 -9.94 1.88 -6.70
N ALA A 114 -10.32 1.08 -5.70
CA ALA A 114 -10.91 -0.25 -5.93
C ALA A 114 -12.27 -0.21 -6.67
N ARG A 115 -13.00 0.92 -6.62
CA ARG A 115 -14.28 1.09 -7.34
C ARG A 115 -14.09 1.58 -8.77
N THR A 116 -13.13 2.47 -8.99
CA THR A 116 -12.94 3.21 -10.25
C THR A 116 -12.01 2.48 -11.22
N TYR A 117 -11.01 1.77 -10.71
CA TYR A 117 -9.97 1.11 -11.49
C TYR A 117 -10.21 -0.40 -11.55
N GLY A 118 -11.44 -0.79 -11.90
CA GLY A 118 -11.92 -2.18 -11.87
C GLY A 118 -11.19 -3.10 -12.85
N GLU A 119 -10.65 -2.55 -13.93
CA GLU A 119 -9.80 -3.22 -14.91
C GLU A 119 -8.50 -3.79 -14.31
N HIS A 120 -8.08 -3.28 -13.15
CA HIS A 120 -6.91 -3.75 -12.41
C HIS A 120 -7.24 -4.80 -11.34
N ASP A 121 -8.49 -5.26 -11.25
CA ASP A 121 -8.97 -6.26 -10.28
C ASP A 121 -8.51 -5.92 -8.85
N LEU A 122 -8.69 -4.66 -8.44
CA LEU A 122 -8.29 -4.14 -7.13
C LEU A 122 -9.35 -4.43 -6.07
N VAL A 123 -8.92 -4.90 -4.90
CA VAL A 123 -9.78 -5.10 -3.73
C VAL A 123 -9.33 -4.20 -2.58
N TYR A 124 -10.27 -3.53 -1.92
CA TYR A 124 -9.97 -2.73 -0.72
C TYR A 124 -9.44 -3.61 0.41
N ALA A 125 -8.38 -3.16 1.07
CA ALA A 125 -7.88 -3.72 2.31
C ALA A 125 -7.70 -2.64 3.37
N GLY A 126 -7.97 -3.01 4.62
CA GLY A 126 -7.70 -2.19 5.80
C GLY A 126 -6.88 -2.98 6.82
N GLY A 127 -6.04 -2.29 7.57
CA GLY A 127 -5.20 -2.92 8.59
C GLY A 127 -4.22 -1.95 9.20
N MET A 128 -3.07 -2.47 9.59
CA MET A 128 -1.93 -1.69 10.04
C MET A 128 -0.91 -1.57 8.92
N ALA A 129 -0.23 -0.43 8.84
CA ALA A 129 0.92 -0.25 7.96
C ALA A 129 2.12 0.27 8.74
N ALA A 130 3.31 -0.10 8.29
CA ALA A 130 4.58 0.46 8.71
C ALA A 130 5.14 1.34 7.60
N TYR A 131 5.58 2.54 7.94
CA TYR A 131 6.35 3.40 7.04
C TYR A 131 7.65 3.79 7.71
N HIS A 132 8.76 3.32 7.14
CA HIS A 132 10.12 3.56 7.64
C HIS A 132 10.95 4.33 6.62
N ARG A 133 11.49 5.48 7.03
CA ARG A 133 12.51 6.24 6.28
C ARG A 133 13.53 6.84 7.26
N PRO A 134 14.68 7.35 6.81
CA PRO A 134 15.63 8.01 7.71
C PRO A 134 14.94 9.07 8.58
N GLY A 135 15.04 8.92 9.91
CA GLY A 135 14.45 9.82 10.89
C GLY A 135 12.95 9.65 11.19
N VAL A 136 12.24 8.73 10.52
CA VAL A 136 10.80 8.49 10.75
C VAL A 136 10.48 7.00 10.70
N ALA A 137 9.90 6.46 11.76
CA ALA A 137 9.31 5.13 11.79
C ALA A 137 7.92 5.22 12.43
N VAL A 138 6.87 4.89 11.67
CA VAL A 138 5.49 4.95 12.13
C VAL A 138 4.78 3.63 11.88
N HIS A 139 3.97 3.21 12.85
CA HIS A 139 2.99 2.13 12.73
C HIS A 139 1.62 2.73 12.99
N LEU A 140 0.72 2.66 12.02
CA LEU A 140 -0.62 3.25 12.16
C LEU A 140 -1.68 2.45 11.39
N PRO A 141 -2.96 2.60 11.75
CA PRO A 141 -4.07 2.14 10.93
C PRO A 141 -4.01 2.78 9.54
N HIS A 142 -4.18 1.97 8.49
CA HIS A 142 -4.08 2.43 7.11
C HIS A 142 -4.91 1.56 6.18
N ALA A 143 -5.11 2.04 4.95
CA ALA A 143 -5.86 1.31 3.92
C ALA A 143 -5.18 1.43 2.56
N TRP A 144 -5.30 0.36 1.77
CA TRP A 144 -4.68 0.20 0.46
C TRP A 144 -5.56 -0.69 -0.44
N CYS A 145 -5.16 -0.86 -1.69
CA CYS A 145 -5.75 -1.83 -2.60
C CYS A 145 -4.87 -3.07 -2.70
N VAL A 146 -5.46 -4.23 -2.94
CA VAL A 146 -4.75 -5.50 -3.13
C VAL A 146 -5.05 -6.03 -4.53
N THR A 147 -3.99 -6.27 -5.30
CA THR A 147 -4.06 -6.84 -6.65
C THR A 147 -4.46 -8.32 -6.60
N ARG A 148 -4.84 -8.88 -7.74
CA ARG A 148 -5.10 -10.32 -7.88
C ARG A 148 -3.94 -11.20 -7.38
N ASP A 149 -2.71 -10.75 -7.62
CA ASP A 149 -1.48 -11.47 -7.26
C ASP A 149 -1.11 -11.32 -5.77
N GLY A 150 -1.89 -10.56 -5.00
CA GLY A 150 -1.66 -10.40 -3.56
C GLY A 150 -0.62 -9.34 -3.20
N THR A 151 -0.34 -8.39 -4.10
CA THR A 151 0.51 -7.22 -3.82
C THR A 151 -0.33 -6.00 -3.43
N ALA A 152 0.24 -5.08 -2.66
CA ALA A 152 -0.42 -3.88 -2.17
C ALA A 152 -0.16 -2.68 -3.08
N VAL A 153 -1.22 -2.05 -3.59
CA VAL A 153 -1.21 -0.78 -4.31
C VAL A 153 -1.75 0.29 -3.39
N ASP A 154 -0.91 1.28 -3.05
CA ASP A 154 -1.29 2.37 -2.16
C ASP A 154 -1.58 3.65 -2.96
N PRO A 155 -2.85 4.09 -3.01
CA PRO A 155 -3.20 5.33 -3.68
C PRO A 155 -2.78 6.57 -2.88
N THR A 156 -2.36 6.45 -1.62
CA THR A 156 -2.05 7.58 -0.74
C THR A 156 -0.55 7.80 -0.56
N TRP A 157 0.19 6.76 -0.19
CA TRP A 157 1.62 6.88 0.07
C TRP A 157 2.46 6.64 -1.19
N ASP A 158 3.61 7.32 -1.24
CA ASP A 158 4.68 6.99 -2.16
C ASP A 158 5.64 6.01 -1.50
N ALA A 159 6.07 5.01 -2.26
CA ALA A 159 7.09 4.05 -1.82
C ALA A 159 8.52 4.65 -1.88
N ASP A 160 8.67 5.88 -2.38
CA ASP A 160 9.97 6.47 -2.65
C ASP A 160 10.75 6.78 -1.36
N GLY A 161 11.97 6.25 -1.28
CA GLY A 161 12.93 6.58 -0.22
C GLY A 161 12.66 5.92 1.14
N GLY A 162 11.77 4.92 1.22
CA GLY A 162 11.44 4.23 2.46
C GLY A 162 11.12 2.73 2.29
N THR A 163 10.91 2.05 3.42
CA THR A 163 10.37 0.70 3.47
C THR A 163 8.93 0.77 3.97
N ILE A 164 8.01 0.18 3.19
CA ILE A 164 6.61 0.07 3.57
C ILE A 164 6.26 -1.40 3.78
N ALA A 165 5.48 -1.68 4.82
CA ALA A 165 4.89 -2.99 5.07
C ALA A 165 3.42 -2.83 5.42
N TYR A 166 2.61 -3.79 4.98
CA TYR A 166 1.18 -3.80 5.22
C TYR A 166 0.77 -5.12 5.86
N PHE A 167 -0.07 -5.04 6.91
CA PHE A 167 -0.66 -6.18 7.58
C PHE A 167 -2.15 -5.91 7.82
N GLY A 168 -3.01 -6.60 7.08
CA GLY A 168 -4.43 -6.27 7.07
C GLY A 168 -5.30 -7.31 6.37
N VAL A 169 -6.57 -6.96 6.19
CA VAL A 169 -7.58 -7.88 5.65
C VAL A 169 -8.17 -7.30 4.36
N PRO A 170 -8.05 -8.02 3.23
CA PRO A 170 -8.77 -7.70 2.01
C PRO A 170 -10.26 -8.03 2.14
N LEU A 171 -11.12 -7.08 1.80
CA LEU A 171 -12.57 -7.21 1.93
C LEU A 171 -13.20 -7.39 0.54
N ALA A 172 -13.70 -8.59 0.25
CA ALA A 172 -14.43 -8.87 -0.98
C ALA A 172 -15.81 -8.20 -1.01
N ASP A 173 -16.45 -8.08 0.16
CA ASP A 173 -17.75 -7.41 0.27
C ASP A 173 -17.60 -5.89 0.19
N ARG A 174 -18.03 -5.33 -0.95
CA ARG A 174 -17.98 -3.89 -1.26
C ARG A 174 -18.85 -3.04 -0.34
N THR A 175 -19.83 -3.62 0.35
CA THR A 175 -20.68 -2.90 1.32
C THR A 175 -19.89 -2.49 2.57
N LEU A 176 -18.77 -3.17 2.83
CA LEU A 176 -17.86 -2.84 3.93
C LEU A 176 -16.88 -1.72 3.58
N TRP A 177 -16.74 -1.39 2.29
CA TRP A 177 -15.77 -0.38 1.85
C TRP A 177 -16.28 1.02 2.22
N PRO A 178 -15.45 1.87 2.83
CA PRO A 178 -15.86 3.21 3.21
C PRO A 178 -16.26 4.05 1.97
N ALA A 179 -17.38 4.75 2.06
CA ALA A 179 -17.76 5.78 1.09
C ALA A 179 -17.26 7.18 1.53
N TYR A 180 -17.16 7.39 2.84
CA TYR A 180 -16.66 8.59 3.51
C TYR A 180 -16.17 8.21 4.91
N GLY A 181 -15.35 9.06 5.54
CA GLY A 181 -14.97 8.92 6.95
C GLY A 181 -14.03 7.75 7.27
N GLU A 182 -14.20 7.20 8.47
CA GLU A 182 -13.38 6.14 9.05
C GLU A 182 -13.62 4.76 8.41
N GLY A 183 -12.63 3.89 8.49
CA GLY A 183 -12.63 2.56 7.90
C GLY A 183 -13.32 1.57 8.82
N LEU A 184 -13.50 0.35 8.32
CA LEU A 184 -14.12 -0.74 9.08
C LEU A 184 -13.38 -1.00 10.41
N LEU A 185 -12.07 -0.80 10.46
CA LEU A 185 -11.25 -1.18 11.61
C LEU A 185 -11.13 -0.07 12.66
N GLU A 186 -11.35 1.19 12.29
CA GLU A 186 -11.19 2.34 13.20
C GLU A 186 -12.52 2.89 13.72
N ASP A 187 -13.62 2.66 12.99
CA ASP A 187 -14.96 3.01 13.47
C ASP A 187 -15.53 1.89 14.33
N PHE A 188 -15.64 2.13 15.64
CA PHE A 188 -16.17 1.14 16.60
C PHE A 188 -17.59 0.67 16.23
N MET A 189 -18.45 1.56 15.74
CA MET A 189 -19.83 1.18 15.41
C MET A 189 -19.90 0.29 14.17
N ARG A 190 -18.96 0.48 13.22
CA ARG A 190 -18.84 -0.39 12.04
C ARG A 190 -18.12 -1.70 12.38
N CYS A 191 -17.17 -1.68 13.31
CA CYS A 191 -16.39 -2.86 13.67
C CYS A 191 -17.10 -3.76 14.70
N ALA A 192 -17.97 -3.22 15.56
CA ALA A 192 -18.60 -4.00 16.62
C ALA A 192 -19.37 -5.24 16.14
N PRO A 193 -20.19 -5.20 15.07
CA PRO A 193 -20.82 -6.40 14.52
C PRO A 193 -19.80 -7.44 14.05
N LEU A 194 -18.70 -6.99 13.42
CA LEU A 194 -17.59 -7.86 13.03
C LEU A 194 -16.92 -8.51 14.23
N LEU A 195 -16.65 -7.75 15.30
CA LEU A 195 -16.00 -8.28 16.49
C LEU A 195 -16.91 -9.26 17.23
N ARG A 196 -18.21 -9.00 17.25
CA ARG A 196 -19.20 -9.88 17.88
C ARG A 196 -19.40 -11.17 17.09
N ASP A 197 -19.70 -11.06 15.80
CA ASP A 197 -20.24 -12.16 14.98
C ASP A 197 -19.19 -12.77 14.03
N GLY A 198 -18.17 -11.99 13.65
CA GLY A 198 -17.24 -12.30 12.56
C GLY A 198 -17.82 -12.03 11.17
N PHE A 199 -17.01 -12.28 10.13
CA PHE A 199 -17.51 -12.34 8.76
C PHE A 199 -17.83 -13.76 8.32
N SER A 200 -18.67 -13.85 7.28
CA SER A 200 -18.71 -15.04 6.42
C SER A 200 -17.40 -15.15 5.65
N GLU A 201 -16.99 -16.37 5.32
CA GLU A 201 -15.79 -16.62 4.51
C GLU A 201 -15.80 -15.84 3.18
N ALA A 202 -16.99 -15.62 2.61
CA ALA A 202 -17.17 -14.88 1.36
C ALA A 202 -16.89 -13.36 1.46
N ALA A 203 -16.86 -12.79 2.67
CA ALA A 203 -16.55 -11.37 2.84
C ALA A 203 -15.04 -11.08 2.72
N TYR A 204 -14.19 -12.10 2.80
CA TYR A 204 -12.75 -11.99 2.65
C TYR A 204 -12.33 -12.24 1.20
N ALA A 205 -11.36 -11.47 0.71
CA ALA A 205 -10.63 -11.88 -0.49
C ALA A 205 -9.34 -12.63 -0.07
N PRO A 206 -9.12 -13.88 -0.52
CA PRO A 206 -7.97 -14.68 -0.12
C PRO A 206 -6.69 -14.27 -0.85
N ARG A 207 -6.29 -13.00 -0.70
CA ARG A 207 -5.15 -12.38 -1.40
C ARG A 207 -4.08 -11.98 -0.39
N GLY A 208 -2.80 -12.17 -0.72
CA GLY A 208 -1.66 -11.92 0.16
C GLY A 208 -1.26 -13.14 0.99
N HIS A 209 -0.18 -12.99 1.76
CA HIS A 209 0.48 -14.10 2.45
C HIS A 209 0.06 -14.20 3.93
N GLY A 210 0.06 -15.42 4.48
CA GLY A 210 -0.22 -15.63 5.91
C GLY A 210 0.94 -15.15 6.79
N ILE A 211 0.64 -14.94 8.08
CA ILE A 211 1.64 -14.65 9.11
C ILE A 211 2.26 -15.96 9.61
N THR A 212 3.29 -16.48 8.93
CA THR A 212 4.10 -17.60 9.46
C THR A 212 4.95 -17.18 10.65
#